data_AF-A0A7J9B5U3-F1
#
_entry.id   AF-A0A7J9B5U3-F1
#
_cell.length_a   1.000
_cell.length_b   1.000
_cell.length_c   1.000
_cell.angle_alpha   90.00
_cell.angle_beta   90.00
_cell.angle_gamma   90.00
#
_symmetry.space_group_name_H-M   'P 1'
#
loop_
_entity.id
_entity.type
_entity.pdbx_description
1 polymer ?
#
loop_
_entity_poly.entity_id
_entity_poly.type
_entity_poly.pdbx_seq_one_letter_code
_entity_poly.pdbx_strand_id
1 'polypeptide(L)'
;MSTLDATRAELALIVLYLNKAEARDKICRAIQYGSKFLSNGQPGTAQNVDKSTSLARKVFRLFKFVNDLHGLISPVPQGTPLPLALLGKSKNALLSTFLFLDQIVWLGRTGIYKNKERTELIGRISLFCWMGSSICTTLVELGELRRLSKSMKKLEKNLKDSDKHKNEEYCAKLQKSNERTLALVKAGLDIVVAVGLLQLAPKKVTPRVTGALGFATSFISCYQADKVVLCVAVASITTQVQGKLKWEACFAHQA
;
A
#
# COMPACT_ATOMS: atom_id res chain seq x y z
N MET A 1 35.27 3.82 1.06
CA MET A 1 34.22 2.90 1.55
C MET A 1 34.07 1.79 0.53
N SER A 2 34.24 0.54 0.94
CA SER A 2 34.41 -0.59 0.02
C SER A 2 33.09 -1.05 -0.58
N THR A 3 33.12 -1.62 -1.79
CA THR A 3 31.96 -2.25 -2.45
C THR A 3 31.25 -3.25 -1.54
N LEU A 4 32.02 -3.92 -0.67
CA LEU A 4 31.51 -4.86 0.33
C LEU A 4 30.58 -4.20 1.37
N ASP A 5 30.92 -2.99 1.82
CA ASP A 5 30.11 -2.23 2.79
C ASP A 5 28.78 -1.80 2.16
N ALA A 6 28.81 -1.41 0.89
CA ALA A 6 27.60 -1.08 0.12
C ALA A 6 26.68 -2.31 -0.04
N THR A 7 27.23 -3.45 -0.46
CA THR A 7 26.46 -4.71 -0.58
C THR A 7 25.89 -5.16 0.77
N ARG A 8 26.65 -5.02 1.87
CA ARG A 8 26.16 -5.35 3.22
C ARG A 8 24.99 -4.46 3.64
N ALA A 9 25.04 -3.17 3.31
CA ALA A 9 23.96 -2.23 3.59
C ALA A 9 22.70 -2.55 2.76
N GLU A 10 22.86 -2.85 1.47
CA GLU A 10 21.75 -3.27 0.59
C GLU A 10 21.09 -4.55 1.10
N LEU A 11 21.89 -5.55 1.49
CA LEU A 11 21.38 -6.80 2.06
C LEU A 11 20.61 -6.56 3.37
N ALA A 12 21.14 -5.71 4.25
CA ALA A 12 20.46 -5.35 5.50
C ALA A 12 19.10 -4.68 5.24
N LEU A 13 18.99 -3.86 4.20
CA LEU A 13 17.73 -3.23 3.80
C LEU A 13 16.73 -4.27 3.28
N ILE A 14 17.17 -5.24 2.49
CA ILE A 14 16.33 -6.36 2.02
C ILE A 14 15.82 -7.17 3.21
N VAL A 15 16.67 -7.50 4.18
CA VAL A 15 16.27 -8.23 5.40
C VAL A 15 15.24 -7.44 6.19
N LEU A 16 15.45 -6.14 6.39
CA LEU A 16 14.52 -5.27 7.12
C LEU A 16 13.16 -5.18 6.42
N TYR A 17 13.15 -5.11 5.08
CA TYR A 17 11.93 -5.14 4.28
C TYR A 17 11.20 -6.47 4.44
N LEU A 18 11.90 -7.60 4.20
CA LEU A 18 11.32 -8.93 4.24
C LEU A 18 10.84 -9.35 5.63
N ASN A 19 11.33 -8.74 6.72
CA ASN A 19 10.83 -8.99 8.07
C ASN A 19 9.42 -8.43 8.31
N LYS A 20 8.93 -7.53 7.46
CA LYS A 20 7.56 -7.02 7.56
C LYS A 20 6.60 -8.00 6.89
N ALA A 21 5.60 -8.48 7.65
CA ALA A 21 4.53 -9.31 7.09
C ALA A 21 3.82 -8.63 5.89
N GLU A 22 3.68 -7.30 5.92
CA GLU A 22 3.12 -6.53 4.81
C GLU A 22 3.98 -6.58 3.52
N ALA A 23 5.31 -6.57 3.65
CA ALA A 23 6.20 -6.70 2.50
C ALA A 23 6.00 -8.07 1.82
N ARG A 24 5.89 -9.14 2.62
CA ARG A 24 5.62 -10.49 2.13
C ARG A 24 4.26 -10.59 1.43
N ASP A 25 3.18 -10.01 1.99
CA ASP A 25 1.87 -9.97 1.32
C ASP A 25 1.94 -9.28 -0.06
N LYS A 26 2.70 -8.18 -0.17
CA LYS A 26 2.85 -7.43 -1.42
C LYS A 26 3.65 -8.20 -2.48
N ILE A 27 4.71 -8.90 -2.07
CA ILE A 27 5.44 -9.82 -2.95
C ILE A 27 4.51 -10.94 -3.43
N CYS A 28 3.76 -11.56 -2.52
CA CYS A 28 2.76 -12.57 -2.89
C CYS A 28 1.70 -11.99 -3.84
N ARG A 29 1.29 -10.73 -3.66
CA ARG A 29 0.37 -10.05 -4.58
C ARG A 29 0.98 -9.94 -5.99
N ALA A 30 2.25 -9.59 -6.10
CA ALA A 30 2.96 -9.54 -7.37
C ALA A 30 3.03 -10.92 -8.03
N ILE A 31 3.44 -11.96 -7.28
CA ILE A 31 3.49 -13.34 -7.78
C ILE A 31 2.10 -13.78 -8.27
N GLN A 32 1.07 -13.56 -7.46
CA GLN A 32 -0.31 -13.93 -7.80
C GLN A 32 -0.75 -13.32 -9.15
N TYR A 33 -0.63 -12.00 -9.29
CA TYR A 33 -1.12 -11.32 -10.49
C TYR A 33 -0.21 -11.52 -11.71
N GLY A 34 1.10 -11.67 -11.51
CA GLY A 34 2.04 -12.07 -12.56
C GLY A 34 1.70 -13.47 -13.08
N SER A 35 1.42 -14.43 -12.20
CA SER A 35 0.99 -15.77 -12.60
C SER A 35 -0.38 -15.77 -13.30
N LYS A 36 -1.32 -14.92 -12.87
CA LYS A 36 -2.60 -14.73 -13.56
C LYS A 36 -2.45 -14.15 -14.97
N PHE A 37 -1.50 -13.23 -15.15
CA PHE A 37 -1.17 -12.69 -16.48
C PHE A 37 -0.65 -13.80 -17.40
N LEU A 38 0.30 -14.60 -16.90
CA LEU A 38 0.90 -15.70 -17.66
C LEU A 38 -0.11 -16.82 -17.97
N SER A 39 -0.98 -17.18 -17.02
CA SER A 39 -1.96 -18.26 -17.21
C SER A 39 -3.07 -17.88 -18.18
N ASN A 40 -3.37 -16.59 -18.35
CA ASN A 40 -4.56 -16.11 -19.07
C ASN A 40 -5.87 -16.79 -18.60
N GLY A 41 -5.93 -17.20 -17.32
CA GLY A 41 -7.07 -17.94 -16.77
C GLY A 41 -7.16 -19.41 -17.18
N GLN A 42 -6.21 -19.93 -17.95
CA GLN A 42 -6.19 -21.34 -18.36
C GLN A 42 -5.67 -22.24 -17.23
N PRO A 43 -6.21 -23.46 -17.06
CA PRO A 43 -5.68 -24.44 -16.12
C PRO A 43 -4.21 -24.76 -16.42
N GLY A 44 -3.39 -24.87 -15.38
CA GLY A 44 -1.97 -25.19 -15.50
C GLY A 44 -1.15 -24.68 -14.31
N THR A 45 0.16 -24.83 -14.39
CA THR A 45 1.09 -24.46 -13.31
C THR A 45 0.96 -23.00 -12.88
N ALA A 46 0.92 -22.07 -13.84
CA ALA A 46 0.76 -20.65 -13.54
C ALA A 46 -0.57 -20.35 -12.82
N GLN A 47 -1.67 -21.01 -13.21
CA GLN A 47 -2.95 -20.82 -12.55
C GLN A 47 -2.99 -21.41 -11.14
N ASN A 48 -2.25 -22.49 -10.90
CA ASN A 48 -2.06 -23.06 -9.57
C ASN A 48 -1.26 -22.10 -8.67
N VAL A 49 -0.22 -21.46 -9.20
CA VAL A 49 0.53 -20.42 -8.46
C VAL A 49 -0.35 -19.23 -8.10
N ASP A 50 -1.20 -18.73 -9.02
CA ASP A 50 -2.21 -17.69 -8.70
C ASP A 50 -3.12 -18.13 -7.55
N LYS A 51 -3.71 -19.33 -7.63
CA LYS A 51 -4.62 -19.84 -6.58
C LYS A 51 -3.93 -20.00 -5.22
N SER A 52 -2.79 -20.67 -5.17
CA SER A 52 -2.05 -20.93 -3.93
C SER A 52 -1.54 -19.64 -3.30
N THR A 53 -1.00 -18.73 -4.11
CA THR A 53 -0.51 -17.44 -3.62
C THR A 53 -1.67 -16.55 -3.17
N SER A 54 -2.81 -16.57 -3.87
CA SER A 54 -4.03 -15.88 -3.44
C SER A 54 -4.47 -16.31 -2.03
N LEU A 55 -4.39 -17.61 -1.74
CA LEU A 55 -4.73 -18.16 -0.42
C LEU A 55 -3.70 -17.72 0.64
N ALA A 56 -2.41 -17.82 0.35
CA ALA A 56 -1.34 -17.39 1.25
C ALA A 56 -1.47 -15.92 1.66
N ARG A 57 -1.84 -15.04 0.72
CA ARG A 57 -2.07 -13.62 1.01
C ARG A 57 -3.18 -13.37 2.04
N LYS A 58 -4.20 -14.24 2.10
CA LYS A 58 -5.26 -14.09 3.11
C LYS A 58 -4.71 -14.30 4.50
N VAL A 59 -3.79 -15.26 4.66
CA VAL A 59 -3.07 -15.52 5.92
C VAL A 59 -2.25 -14.30 6.34
N PHE A 60 -1.48 -13.69 5.43
CA PHE A 60 -0.72 -12.47 5.75
C PHE A 60 -1.60 -11.26 6.10
N ARG A 61 -2.89 -11.31 5.76
CA ARG A 61 -3.87 -10.25 6.04
C ARG A 61 -4.77 -10.57 7.24
N LEU A 62 -4.52 -11.66 7.95
CA LEU A 62 -5.22 -11.98 9.21
C LEU A 62 -5.18 -10.78 10.15
N PHE A 63 -6.34 -10.45 10.73
CA PHE A 63 -6.55 -9.31 11.63
C PHE A 63 -6.19 -7.91 11.09
N LYS A 64 -5.81 -7.77 9.81
CA LYS A 64 -5.47 -6.47 9.23
C LYS A 64 -6.64 -5.47 9.24
N PHE A 65 -7.89 -5.97 9.29
CA PHE A 65 -9.10 -5.15 9.41
C PHE A 65 -9.12 -4.25 10.66
N VAL A 66 -8.38 -4.60 11.72
CA VAL A 66 -8.26 -3.81 12.96
C VAL A 66 -7.58 -2.47 12.68
N ASN A 67 -6.59 -2.43 11.78
CA ASN A 67 -5.91 -1.18 11.42
C ASN A 67 -6.88 -0.18 10.77
N ASP A 68 -7.74 -0.68 9.89
CA ASP A 68 -8.74 0.14 9.21
C ASP A 68 -9.89 0.52 10.15
N LEU A 69 -10.25 -0.35 11.10
CA LEU A 69 -11.21 -0.05 12.16
C LEU A 69 -10.69 1.06 13.09
N HIS A 70 -9.41 1.01 13.46
CA HIS A 70 -8.75 2.08 14.20
C HIS A 70 -8.78 3.41 13.42
N GLY A 71 -8.50 3.37 12.12
CA GLY A 71 -8.64 4.54 11.24
C GLY A 71 -10.09 5.06 11.13
N LEU A 72 -11.08 4.18 11.27
CA LEU A 72 -12.50 4.54 11.27
C LEU A 72 -12.90 5.28 12.54
N ILE A 73 -12.34 4.93 13.70
CA ILE A 73 -12.64 5.62 14.98
C ILE A 73 -11.73 6.82 15.29
N SER A 74 -10.55 6.89 14.66
CA SER A 74 -9.58 7.98 14.89
C SER A 74 -10.18 9.36 14.55
N PRO A 75 -9.87 10.43 15.29
CA PRO A 75 -10.38 11.77 14.96
C PRO A 75 -9.90 12.24 13.58
N VAL A 76 -10.74 13.00 12.89
CA VAL A 76 -10.39 13.58 11.58
C VAL A 76 -9.50 14.80 11.81
N PRO A 77 -8.43 15.01 11.00
CA PRO A 77 -7.59 16.20 11.11
C PRO A 77 -8.39 17.49 10.98
N GLN A 78 -8.10 18.46 11.87
CA GLN A 78 -8.76 19.77 11.87
C GLN A 78 -8.62 20.47 10.51
N GLY A 79 -9.69 21.12 10.06
CA GLY A 79 -9.72 21.82 8.77
C GLY A 79 -9.89 20.91 7.53
N THR A 80 -10.19 19.62 7.71
CA THR A 80 -10.57 18.73 6.60
C THR A 80 -12.02 19.00 6.20
N PRO A 81 -12.33 19.29 4.93
CA PRO A 81 -13.70 19.46 4.47
C PRO A 81 -14.56 18.22 4.76
N LEU A 82 -15.79 18.42 5.22
CA LEU A 82 -16.71 17.34 5.60
C LEU A 82 -16.83 16.22 4.52
N PRO A 83 -16.97 16.53 3.21
CA PRO A 83 -17.05 15.47 2.20
C PRO A 83 -15.79 14.58 2.14
N LEU A 84 -14.62 15.18 2.34
CA LEU A 84 -13.34 14.46 2.31
C LEU A 84 -13.13 13.62 3.57
N ALA A 85 -13.59 14.13 4.71
CA ALA A 85 -13.65 13.38 5.96
C ALA A 85 -14.54 12.15 5.85
N LEU A 86 -15.76 12.32 5.34
CA LEU A 86 -16.72 11.23 5.13
C LEU A 86 -16.17 10.18 4.16
N LEU A 87 -15.60 10.60 3.03
CA LEU A 87 -14.96 9.68 2.08
C LEU A 87 -13.80 8.88 2.71
N GLY A 88 -13.00 9.54 3.56
CA GLY A 88 -11.92 8.88 4.31
C GLY A 88 -12.43 7.81 5.27
N LYS A 89 -13.55 8.09 5.96
CA LYS A 89 -14.21 7.12 6.85
C LYS A 89 -14.86 5.98 6.07
N SER A 90 -15.58 6.29 5.01
CA SER A 90 -16.18 5.29 4.11
C SER A 90 -15.13 4.36 3.53
N LYS A 91 -13.97 4.87 3.10
CA LYS A 91 -12.83 4.05 2.65
C LYS A 91 -12.45 3.03 3.72
N ASN A 92 -12.22 3.48 4.95
CA ASN A 92 -11.76 2.61 6.04
C ASN A 92 -12.82 1.57 6.44
N ALA A 93 -14.11 1.95 6.47
CA ALA A 93 -15.21 1.02 6.73
C ALA A 93 -15.30 -0.08 5.67
N LEU A 94 -15.22 0.29 4.39
CA LEU A 94 -15.25 -0.66 3.27
C LEU A 94 -14.01 -1.57 3.27
N LEU A 95 -12.82 -1.03 3.52
CA LEU A 95 -11.59 -1.82 3.55
C LEU A 95 -11.55 -2.79 4.74
N SER A 96 -11.98 -2.34 5.92
CA SER A 96 -12.13 -3.19 7.11
C SER A 96 -13.11 -4.33 6.84
N THR A 97 -14.26 -4.03 6.23
CA THR A 97 -15.26 -5.04 5.84
C THR A 97 -14.68 -6.05 4.84
N PHE A 98 -13.96 -5.59 3.80
CA PHE A 98 -13.27 -6.46 2.86
C PHE A 98 -12.34 -7.45 3.58
N LEU A 99 -11.43 -6.92 4.42
CA LEU A 99 -10.42 -7.71 5.11
C LEU A 99 -11.02 -8.68 6.14
N PHE A 100 -12.12 -8.30 6.80
CA PHE A 100 -12.86 -9.17 7.71
C PHE A 100 -13.51 -10.33 6.95
N LEU A 101 -14.28 -10.03 5.90
CA LEU A 101 -14.91 -11.06 5.07
C LEU A 101 -13.87 -11.96 4.39
N ASP A 102 -12.67 -11.44 4.09
CA ASP A 102 -11.58 -12.23 3.51
C ASP A 102 -11.15 -13.40 4.41
N GLN A 103 -11.32 -13.26 5.74
CA GLN A 103 -11.04 -14.34 6.71
C GLN A 103 -12.06 -15.47 6.59
N ILE A 104 -13.34 -15.13 6.40
CA ILE A 104 -14.39 -16.12 6.18
C ILE A 104 -14.16 -16.85 4.85
N VAL A 105 -13.76 -16.12 3.80
CA VAL A 105 -13.39 -16.72 2.50
C VAL A 105 -12.19 -17.67 2.65
N TRP A 106 -11.21 -17.31 3.47
CA TRP A 106 -10.07 -18.18 3.76
C TRP A 106 -10.50 -19.46 4.49
N LEU A 107 -11.39 -19.38 5.49
CA LEU A 107 -11.98 -20.54 6.17
C LEU A 107 -12.74 -21.46 5.22
N GLY A 108 -13.48 -20.89 4.27
CA GLY A 108 -14.20 -21.68 3.25
C GLY A 108 -13.27 -22.37 2.27
N ARG A 109 -12.17 -21.72 1.86
CA ARG A 109 -11.18 -22.31 0.92
C ARG A 109 -10.29 -23.38 1.55
N THR A 110 -10.13 -23.37 2.86
CA THR A 110 -9.37 -24.40 3.61
C THR A 110 -10.23 -25.61 3.98
N GLY A 111 -11.54 -25.55 3.75
CA GLY A 111 -12.48 -26.63 4.08
C GLY A 111 -12.99 -26.63 5.52
N ILE A 112 -12.58 -25.64 6.34
CA ILE A 112 -13.09 -25.45 7.70
C ILE A 112 -14.57 -25.07 7.65
N TYR A 113 -14.93 -24.14 6.75
CA TYR A 113 -16.31 -23.74 6.52
C TYR A 113 -16.89 -24.46 5.30
N LYS A 114 -17.91 -25.31 5.52
CA LYS A 114 -18.38 -26.28 4.50
C LYS A 114 -19.37 -25.71 3.47
N ASN A 115 -19.98 -24.55 3.72
CA ASN A 115 -20.95 -23.97 2.78
C ASN A 115 -20.23 -23.18 1.67
N LYS A 116 -20.03 -23.84 0.52
CA LYS A 116 -19.32 -23.27 -0.64
C LYS A 116 -20.06 -22.09 -1.27
N GLU A 117 -21.36 -22.21 -1.49
CA GLU A 117 -22.18 -21.16 -2.12
C GLU A 117 -22.14 -19.86 -1.31
N ARG A 118 -22.33 -19.96 0.02
CA ARG A 118 -22.23 -18.79 0.90
C ARG A 118 -20.81 -18.22 0.92
N THR A 119 -19.78 -19.07 0.87
CA THR A 119 -18.37 -18.61 0.77
C THR A 119 -18.13 -17.80 -0.50
N GLU A 120 -18.65 -18.25 -1.64
CA GLU A 120 -18.54 -17.56 -2.92
C GLU A 120 -19.28 -16.21 -2.90
N LEU A 121 -20.50 -16.19 -2.34
CA LEU A 121 -21.26 -14.95 -2.16
C LEU A 121 -20.52 -13.95 -1.27
N ILE A 122 -20.00 -14.39 -0.12
CA ILE A 122 -19.19 -13.56 0.78
C ILE A 122 -17.93 -13.06 0.06
N GLY A 123 -17.28 -13.90 -0.73
CA GLY A 123 -16.13 -13.51 -1.55
C GLY A 123 -16.47 -12.41 -2.54
N ARG A 124 -17.65 -12.48 -3.18
CA ARG A 124 -18.10 -11.44 -4.11
C ARG A 124 -18.43 -10.13 -3.38
N ILE A 125 -19.13 -10.18 -2.25
CA ILE A 125 -19.43 -9.02 -1.41
C ILE A 125 -18.13 -8.35 -0.94
N SER A 126 -17.18 -9.15 -0.46
CA SER A 126 -15.85 -8.71 -0.05
C SER A 126 -15.15 -7.93 -1.19
N LEU A 127 -15.16 -8.48 -2.41
CA LEU A 127 -14.58 -7.80 -3.58
C LEU A 127 -15.29 -6.48 -3.93
N PHE A 128 -16.61 -6.39 -3.78
CA PHE A 128 -17.34 -5.12 -3.94
C PHE A 128 -16.92 -4.09 -2.88
N CYS A 129 -16.73 -4.50 -1.62
CA CYS A 129 -16.20 -3.62 -0.58
C CYS A 129 -14.79 -3.11 -0.91
N TRP A 130 -13.91 -3.98 -1.42
CA TRP A 130 -12.57 -3.58 -1.86
C TRP A 130 -12.60 -2.59 -3.03
N MET A 131 -13.48 -2.82 -4.00
CA MET A 131 -13.69 -1.91 -5.13
C MET A 131 -14.21 -0.54 -4.65
N GLY A 132 -15.25 -0.54 -3.81
CA GLY A 132 -15.81 0.69 -3.24
C GLY A 132 -14.78 1.48 -2.43
N SER A 133 -13.98 0.79 -1.61
CA SER A 133 -12.84 1.42 -0.92
C SER A 133 -11.85 2.06 -1.89
N SER A 134 -11.55 1.41 -3.01
CA SER A 134 -10.63 1.94 -4.03
C SER A 134 -11.19 3.18 -4.74
N ILE A 135 -12.51 3.24 -4.95
CA ILE A 135 -13.21 4.43 -5.45
C ILE A 135 -13.12 5.58 -4.43
N CYS A 136 -13.45 5.32 -3.15
CA CYS A 136 -13.30 6.32 -2.10
C CYS A 136 -11.85 6.81 -1.99
N THR A 137 -10.88 5.92 -2.08
CA THR A 137 -9.44 6.27 -2.09
C THR A 137 -9.11 7.21 -3.24
N THR A 138 -9.56 6.90 -4.45
CA THR A 138 -9.35 7.76 -5.64
C THR A 138 -9.89 9.17 -5.41
N LEU A 139 -11.10 9.29 -4.88
CA LEU A 139 -11.72 10.60 -4.58
C LEU A 139 -10.97 11.35 -3.47
N VAL A 140 -10.53 10.65 -2.42
CA VAL A 140 -9.75 11.23 -1.32
C VAL A 140 -8.42 11.76 -1.82
N GLU A 141 -7.65 10.96 -2.57
CA GLU A 141 -6.34 11.38 -3.07
C GLU A 141 -6.46 12.52 -4.08
N LEU A 142 -7.51 12.54 -4.93
CA LEU A 142 -7.79 13.70 -5.79
C LEU A 142 -8.07 14.97 -5.00
N GLY A 143 -8.90 14.89 -3.95
CA GLY A 143 -9.22 16.02 -3.08
C GLY A 143 -7.99 16.55 -2.35
N GLU A 144 -7.18 15.65 -1.78
CA GLU A 144 -5.96 15.98 -1.08
C GLU A 144 -4.87 16.55 -1.99
N LEU A 145 -4.69 15.99 -3.20
CA LEU A 145 -3.77 16.54 -4.20
C LEU A 145 -4.17 17.95 -4.62
N ARG A 146 -5.47 18.22 -4.84
CA ARG A 146 -5.95 19.58 -5.15
C ARG A 146 -5.63 20.56 -4.03
N ARG A 147 -5.83 20.17 -2.76
CA ARG A 147 -5.51 20.99 -1.58
C ARG A 147 -4.01 21.23 -1.48
N LEU A 148 -3.20 20.19 -1.66
CA LEU A 148 -1.75 20.25 -1.60
C LEU A 148 -1.18 21.16 -2.70
N SER A 149 -1.66 21.01 -3.94
CA SER A 149 -1.26 21.86 -5.07
C SER A 149 -1.58 23.34 -4.84
N LYS A 150 -2.73 23.67 -4.22
CA LYS A 150 -3.04 25.06 -3.83
C LYS A 150 -2.07 25.59 -2.78
N SER A 151 -1.74 24.78 -1.76
CA SER A 151 -0.76 25.16 -0.73
C SER A 151 0.64 25.36 -1.29
N MET A 152 1.09 24.47 -2.19
CA MET A 152 2.39 24.58 -2.86
C MET A 152 2.46 25.82 -3.75
N LYS A 153 1.43 26.13 -4.54
CA LYS A 153 1.38 27.36 -5.34
C LYS A 153 1.43 28.63 -4.48
N LYS A 154 0.84 28.62 -3.28
CA LYS A 154 0.93 29.74 -2.33
C LYS A 154 2.36 29.88 -1.78
N LEU A 155 2.96 28.77 -1.37
CA LEU A 155 4.34 28.73 -0.88
C LEU A 155 5.34 29.20 -1.95
N GLU A 156 5.15 28.75 -3.18
CA GLU A 156 5.96 29.14 -4.34
C GLU A 156 5.92 30.65 -4.60
N LYS A 157 4.75 31.29 -4.45
CA LYS A 157 4.60 32.75 -4.57
C LYS A 157 5.29 33.53 -3.45
N ASN A 158 5.48 32.93 -2.28
CA ASN A 158 6.18 33.55 -1.16
C ASN A 158 7.70 33.44 -1.32
N LEU A 159 8.19 32.40 -2.01
CA LEU A 159 9.62 32.09 -2.20
C LEU A 159 10.26 32.82 -3.39
N LYS A 160 9.65 33.90 -3.91
CA LYS A 160 9.89 34.55 -5.22
C LYS A 160 11.35 34.80 -5.65
N ASP A 161 12.33 34.75 -4.75
CA ASP A 161 13.75 35.04 -5.02
C ASP A 161 14.74 33.95 -4.55
N SER A 162 14.25 32.81 -4.06
CA SER A 162 15.07 31.73 -3.51
C SER A 162 14.93 30.44 -4.31
N ASP A 163 15.99 29.63 -4.36
CA ASP A 163 15.95 28.30 -4.95
C ASP A 163 14.93 27.41 -4.20
N LYS A 164 13.79 27.17 -4.84
CA LYS A 164 12.64 26.45 -4.27
C LYS A 164 12.99 25.05 -3.79
N HIS A 165 14.00 24.41 -4.38
CA HIS A 165 14.44 23.06 -4.02
C HIS A 165 15.33 23.02 -2.78
N LYS A 166 15.80 24.18 -2.29
CA LYS A 166 16.49 24.29 -0.99
C LYS A 166 15.52 24.50 0.17
N ASN A 167 14.26 24.86 -0.11
CA ASN A 167 13.27 25.05 0.93
C ASN A 167 12.70 23.70 1.39
N GLU A 168 13.02 23.32 2.62
CA GLU A 168 12.63 22.02 3.22
C GLU A 168 11.10 21.80 3.19
N GLU A 169 10.32 22.85 3.46
CA GLU A 169 8.84 22.76 3.44
C GLU A 169 8.30 22.48 2.03
N TYR A 170 8.95 23.02 1.00
CA TYR A 170 8.56 22.78 -0.40
C TYR A 170 8.91 21.35 -0.80
N CYS A 171 10.11 20.88 -0.47
CA CYS A 171 10.54 19.51 -0.73
C CYS A 171 9.66 18.48 -0.02
N ALA A 172 9.30 18.72 1.24
CA ALA A 172 8.38 17.85 1.98
C ALA A 172 6.98 17.78 1.34
N LYS A 173 6.44 18.92 0.89
CA LYS A 173 5.15 18.97 0.17
C LYS A 173 5.23 18.28 -1.20
N LEU A 174 6.33 18.45 -1.92
CA LEU A 174 6.55 17.78 -3.21
C LEU A 174 6.62 16.26 -3.03
N GLN A 175 7.37 15.78 -2.03
CA GLN A 175 7.43 14.36 -1.70
C GLN A 175 6.03 13.80 -1.38
N LYS A 176 5.28 14.50 -0.53
CA LYS A 176 3.89 14.13 -0.18
C LYS A 176 2.98 14.10 -1.41
N SER A 177 3.17 15.03 -2.35
CA SER A 177 2.42 15.08 -3.62
C SER A 177 2.72 13.86 -4.49
N ASN A 178 3.98 13.47 -4.61
CA ASN A 178 4.39 12.28 -5.35
C ASN A 178 3.83 11.00 -4.73
N GLU A 179 3.86 10.89 -3.40
CA GLU A 179 3.29 9.74 -2.67
C GLU A 179 1.78 9.61 -2.88
N ARG A 180 1.04 10.72 -2.80
CA ARG A 180 -0.41 10.76 -3.04
C ARG A 180 -0.77 10.48 -4.50
N THR A 181 0.01 10.98 -5.45
CA THR A 181 -0.18 10.71 -6.88
C THR A 181 -0.01 9.23 -7.18
N LEU A 182 1.00 8.60 -6.57
CA LEU A 182 1.22 7.17 -6.70
C LEU A 182 0.07 6.35 -6.09
N ALA A 183 -0.46 6.77 -4.93
CA ALA A 183 -1.64 6.17 -4.31
C ALA A 183 -2.89 6.31 -5.18
N LEU A 184 -3.08 7.48 -5.83
CA LEU A 184 -4.17 7.73 -6.77
C LEU A 184 -4.11 6.81 -7.99
N VAL A 185 -2.95 6.73 -8.65
CA VAL A 185 -2.74 5.84 -9.81
C VAL A 185 -3.01 4.40 -9.42
N LYS A 186 -2.46 3.96 -8.28
CA LYS A 186 -2.69 2.61 -7.76
C LYS A 186 -4.17 2.34 -7.52
N ALA A 187 -4.89 3.24 -6.84
CA ALA A 187 -6.30 3.07 -6.55
C ALA A 187 -7.15 3.01 -7.82
N GLY A 188 -6.84 3.85 -8.82
CA GLY A 188 -7.49 3.82 -10.13
C GLY A 188 -7.31 2.47 -10.84
N LEU A 189 -6.09 1.93 -10.84
CA LEU A 189 -5.81 0.61 -11.41
C LEU A 189 -6.47 -0.52 -10.60
N ASP A 190 -6.47 -0.42 -9.27
CA ASP A 190 -7.12 -1.40 -8.37
C ASP A 190 -8.63 -1.51 -8.63
N ILE A 191 -9.30 -0.42 -9.04
CA ILE A 191 -10.71 -0.47 -9.47
C ILE A 191 -10.87 -1.40 -10.68
N VAL A 192 -10.01 -1.27 -11.71
CA VAL A 192 -10.07 -2.14 -12.90
C VAL A 192 -9.73 -3.60 -12.55
N VAL A 193 -8.78 -3.81 -11.64
CA VAL A 193 -8.46 -5.14 -11.13
C VAL A 193 -9.67 -5.76 -10.43
N ALA A 194 -10.37 -4.99 -9.58
CA ALA A 194 -11.57 -5.45 -8.90
C ALA A 194 -12.71 -5.77 -9.88
N VAL A 195 -12.93 -4.93 -10.90
CA VAL A 195 -13.87 -5.17 -12.00
C VAL A 195 -13.58 -6.50 -12.70
N GLY A 196 -12.30 -6.80 -12.96
CA GLY A 196 -11.86 -8.06 -13.57
C GLY A 196 -12.08 -9.27 -12.65
N LEU A 197 -11.78 -9.15 -11.36
CA LEU A 197 -12.03 -10.23 -10.38
C LEU A 197 -13.51 -10.50 -10.14
N LEU A 198 -14.35 -9.46 -10.17
CA LEU A 198 -15.81 -9.56 -10.07
C LEU A 198 -16.48 -10.01 -11.39
N GLN A 199 -15.70 -10.12 -12.48
CA GLN A 199 -16.18 -10.45 -13.82
C GLN A 199 -17.31 -9.53 -14.31
N LEU A 200 -17.26 -8.24 -13.98
CA LEU A 200 -18.31 -7.29 -14.39
C LEU A 200 -18.27 -6.95 -15.88
N ALA A 201 -17.08 -7.04 -16.51
CA ALA A 201 -16.88 -6.74 -17.93
C ALA A 201 -15.93 -7.76 -18.59
N PRO A 202 -16.28 -9.05 -18.65
CA PRO A 202 -15.35 -10.13 -19.01
C PRO A 202 -14.84 -10.04 -20.47
N LYS A 203 -15.60 -9.41 -21.36
CA LYS A 203 -15.20 -9.16 -22.76
C LYS A 203 -14.13 -8.07 -22.90
N LYS A 204 -14.00 -7.18 -21.93
CA LYS A 204 -13.09 -6.02 -21.97
C LYS A 204 -11.94 -6.15 -20.98
N VAL A 205 -12.22 -6.66 -19.79
CA VAL A 205 -11.24 -6.89 -18.72
C VAL A 205 -11.00 -8.40 -18.60
N THR A 206 -10.07 -8.89 -19.41
CA THR A 206 -9.69 -10.31 -19.43
C THR A 206 -8.81 -10.68 -18.22
N PRO A 207 -8.59 -11.97 -17.95
CA PRO A 207 -7.63 -12.40 -16.92
C PRO A 207 -6.23 -11.82 -17.13
N ARG A 208 -5.78 -11.68 -18.39
CA ARG A 208 -4.52 -11.00 -18.72
C ARG A 208 -4.53 -9.53 -18.31
N VAL A 209 -5.56 -8.76 -18.66
CA VAL A 209 -5.64 -7.34 -18.25
C VAL A 209 -5.64 -7.21 -16.73
N THR A 210 -6.43 -8.05 -16.05
CA THR A 210 -6.49 -8.09 -14.57
C THR A 210 -5.12 -8.43 -13.97
N GLY A 211 -4.43 -9.43 -14.53
CA GLY A 211 -3.09 -9.83 -14.12
C GLY A 211 -2.05 -8.73 -14.34
N ALA A 212 -2.02 -8.09 -15.51
CA ALA A 212 -1.07 -7.04 -15.83
C ALA A 212 -1.23 -5.82 -14.90
N LEU A 213 -2.46 -5.33 -14.72
CA LEU A 213 -2.73 -4.19 -13.83
C LEU A 213 -2.52 -4.55 -12.36
N GLY A 214 -2.90 -5.76 -11.96
CA GLY A 214 -2.66 -6.29 -10.62
C GLY A 214 -1.16 -6.42 -10.32
N PHE A 215 -0.36 -6.79 -11.32
CA PHE A 215 1.10 -6.88 -11.22
C PHE A 215 1.72 -5.49 -11.07
N ALA A 216 1.36 -4.54 -11.94
CA ALA A 216 1.83 -3.16 -11.88
C ALA A 216 1.52 -2.49 -10.53
N THR A 217 0.27 -2.62 -10.04
CA THR A 217 -0.13 -2.10 -8.72
C THR A 217 0.61 -2.78 -7.55
N SER A 218 1.08 -4.01 -7.74
CA SER A 218 1.89 -4.72 -6.73
C SER A 218 3.28 -4.13 -6.62
N PHE A 219 3.96 -3.79 -7.73
CA PHE A 219 5.25 -3.08 -7.68
C PHE A 219 5.13 -1.72 -7.02
N ILE A 220 4.08 -0.98 -7.36
CA ILE A 220 3.78 0.29 -6.69
C ILE A 220 3.64 0.08 -5.18
N SER A 221 2.92 -0.98 -4.77
CA SER A 221 2.72 -1.31 -3.35
C SER A 221 4.03 -1.68 -2.64
N CYS A 222 4.90 -2.44 -3.29
CA CYS A 222 6.23 -2.81 -2.78
C CYS A 222 7.07 -1.55 -2.55
N TYR A 223 7.19 -0.70 -3.57
CA TYR A 223 7.90 0.58 -3.49
C TYR A 223 7.36 1.48 -2.36
N GLN A 224 6.04 1.53 -2.16
CA GLN A 224 5.44 2.29 -1.05
C GLN A 224 5.76 1.69 0.34
N ALA A 225 5.95 0.37 0.46
CA ALA A 225 6.44 -0.22 1.71
C ALA A 225 7.94 0.04 1.94
N ASP A 226 8.74 0.10 0.88
CA ASP A 226 10.18 0.39 0.95
C ASP A 226 10.48 1.80 1.44
N LYS A 227 9.67 2.81 1.07
CA LYS A 227 9.87 4.17 1.60
C LYS A 227 9.74 4.25 3.12
N VAL A 228 8.87 3.46 3.72
CA VAL A 228 8.78 3.35 5.18
C VAL A 228 10.04 2.67 5.74
N VAL A 229 10.63 1.70 5.02
CA VAL A 229 11.90 1.07 5.40
C VAL A 229 13.06 2.06 5.30
N LEU A 230 13.18 2.81 4.20
CA LEU A 230 14.24 3.81 4.03
C LEU A 230 14.12 4.92 5.08
N CYS A 231 12.91 5.39 5.38
CA CYS A 231 12.68 6.43 6.39
C CYS A 231 12.98 5.93 7.82
N VAL A 232 12.58 4.69 8.17
CA VAL A 232 12.88 4.07 9.47
C VAL A 232 14.35 3.67 9.59
N ALA A 233 14.98 3.20 8.50
CA ALA A 233 16.39 2.86 8.47
C ALA A 233 17.25 4.11 8.59
N VAL A 234 16.94 5.18 7.84
CA VAL A 234 17.60 6.49 7.98
C VAL A 234 17.39 7.02 9.38
N ALA A 235 16.16 7.04 9.93
CA ALA A 235 15.92 7.49 11.30
C ALA A 235 16.71 6.66 12.33
N SER A 236 16.77 5.33 12.19
CA SER A 236 17.52 4.45 13.09
C SER A 236 19.04 4.67 12.98
N ILE A 237 19.56 4.89 11.77
CA ILE A 237 20.97 5.22 11.51
C ILE A 237 21.29 6.60 12.08
N THR A 238 20.44 7.61 11.89
CA THR A 238 20.64 8.96 12.47
C THR A 238 20.61 8.90 14.01
N THR A 239 19.73 8.09 14.60
CA THR A 239 19.65 7.93 16.06
C THR A 239 20.88 7.18 16.61
N GLN A 240 21.37 6.16 15.90
CA GLN A 240 22.61 5.45 16.24
C GLN A 240 23.85 6.36 16.11
N VAL A 241 23.94 7.16 15.05
CA VAL A 241 25.03 8.12 14.83
C VAL A 241 25.00 9.23 15.88
N GLN A 242 23.82 9.76 16.23
CA GLN A 242 23.70 10.73 17.33
C GLN A 242 24.01 10.13 18.71
N GLY A 243 23.63 8.87 18.95
CA GLY A 243 24.00 8.14 20.16
C GLY A 243 25.50 7.95 20.29
N LYS A 244 26.19 7.64 19.18
CA LYS A 244 27.65 7.47 19.13
C LYS A 244 28.40 8.79 19.30
N LEU A 245 27.93 9.87 18.68
CA LEU A 245 28.47 11.22 18.86
C LEU A 245 28.30 11.74 20.30
N LYS A 246 27.17 11.45 20.95
CA LYS A 246 26.97 11.77 22.38
C LYS A 246 27.88 10.95 23.29
N TRP A 247 28.14 9.69 22.96
CA TRP A 247 29.06 8.84 23.72
C TRP A 247 30.50 9.37 23.62
N GLU A 248 30.98 9.69 22.43
CA GLU A 248 32.33 10.24 22.23
C GLU A 248 32.50 11.63 22.86
N ALA A 249 31.48 12.48 22.83
CA ALA A 249 31.49 13.78 23.53
C ALA A 249 31.52 13.64 25.07
N CYS A 250 30.97 12.55 25.62
CA CYS A 250 30.99 12.29 27.05
C CYS A 250 32.37 11.81 27.53
N PHE A 251 33.10 11.06 26.70
CA PHE A 251 34.47 10.61 26.99
C PHE A 251 35.53 11.69 26.77
N ALA A 252 35.30 12.65 25.86
CA ALA A 252 36.22 13.78 25.65
C ALA A 252 36.25 14.78 26.82
N HIS A 253 35.31 14.70 27.77
CA HIS A 253 35.23 15.58 28.94
C HIS A 253 35.83 14.98 30.21
N GLN A 254 36.35 13.74 30.14
CA GLN A 254 36.96 12.99 31.25
C GLN A 254 38.47 12.75 31.08
N ALA A 255 39.12 13.40 30.10
CA ALA A 255 40.56 13.39 29.87
C ALA A 255 41.16 14.77 30.11
#